data_AF-A0A1G8AUL6-F1
#
_entry.id   AF-A0A1G8AUL6-F1
#
_cell.length_a   1.000
_cell.length_b   1.000
_cell.length_c   1.000
_cell.angle_alpha   90.00
_cell.angle_beta   90.00
_cell.angle_gamma   90.00
#
_symmetry.space_group_name_H-M   'P 1'
#
loop_
_entity.id
_entity.type
_entity.pdbx_description
1 polymer ?
#
loop_
_entity_poly.entity_id
_entity_poly.type
_entity_poly.pdbx_seq_one_letter_code
_entity_poly.pdbx_strand_id
1 'polypeptide(L)'
;MGRQRTKLISGILSLCMLSLGIAPQLTLAAAAKAGLTNVSKTEQAISEKKLNKNATKVRELTEKRDKYTKHYLNSDGSFTAETSKSSRHYLDAKGKWQDISNKVVPC
;
A
#
# COMPACT_ATOMS: atom_id res chain seq x y z
N MET A 1 14.73 44.76 37.40
CA MET A 1 14.11 44.39 36.10
C MET A 1 13.55 42.95 36.08
N GLY A 2 12.74 42.55 37.07
CA GLY A 2 12.19 41.17 37.15
C GLY A 2 10.66 41.06 37.04
N ARG A 3 9.92 42.17 37.15
CA ARG A 3 8.45 42.15 37.31
C ARG A 3 7.65 42.21 36.01
N GLN A 4 8.24 42.70 34.92
CA GLN A 4 7.60 42.80 33.60
C GLN A 4 7.76 41.52 32.75
N ARG A 5 8.81 40.73 33.00
CA ARG A 5 9.06 39.46 32.31
C ARG A 5 8.09 38.36 32.75
N THR A 6 7.74 38.30 34.03
CA THR A 6 6.74 37.35 34.55
C THR A 6 5.32 37.63 34.04
N LYS A 7 4.96 38.89 33.78
CA LYS A 7 3.66 39.24 33.18
C LYS A 7 3.54 38.82 31.71
N LEU A 8 4.61 38.95 30.93
CA LEU A 8 4.65 38.48 29.53
C LEU A 8 4.63 36.95 29.43
N ILE A 9 5.33 36.26 30.33
CA ILE A 9 5.35 34.78 30.39
C ILE A 9 3.99 34.23 30.87
N SER A 10 3.35 34.88 31.85
CA SER A 10 2.02 34.49 32.34
C SER A 10 0.93 34.68 31.28
N GLY A 11 1.03 35.69 30.42
CA GLY A 11 0.08 35.91 29.32
C GLY A 11 0.16 34.83 28.24
N ILE A 12 1.38 34.39 27.88
CA ILE A 12 1.61 33.35 26.87
C ILE A 12 1.21 31.96 27.41
N LEU A 13 1.48 31.68 28.69
CA LEU A 13 1.11 30.40 29.32
C LEU A 13 -0.42 30.28 29.54
N SER A 14 -1.11 31.40 29.79
CA SER A 14 -2.57 31.42 29.91
C SER A 14 -3.32 31.29 28.58
N LEU A 15 -2.68 31.57 27.44
CA LEU A 15 -3.26 31.41 26.10
C LEU A 15 -3.12 29.97 25.57
N CYS A 16 -2.16 29.20 26.09
CA CYS A 16 -1.91 27.81 25.69
C CYS A 16 -2.86 26.78 26.34
N MET A 17 -3.55 27.12 27.44
CA MET A 17 -4.43 26.20 28.16
C MET A 17 -5.90 26.27 27.73
N LEU A 18 -6.24 27.06 26.70
CA LEU A 18 -7.62 27.25 26.21
C LEU A 18 -7.93 26.50 24.90
N SER A 19 -7.02 25.69 24.37
CA SER A 19 -7.21 24.98 23.09
C SER A 19 -7.37 23.46 23.22
N LEU A 20 -7.42 22.88 24.43
CA LEU A 20 -7.67 21.45 24.63
C LEU A 20 -8.99 21.24 25.38
N GLY A 21 -10.10 21.30 24.65
CA GLY A 21 -11.39 21.02 25.25
C GLY A 21 -12.55 20.97 24.27
N ILE A 22 -12.59 19.95 23.40
CA ILE A 22 -13.85 19.29 23.03
C ILE A 22 -13.54 17.82 22.75
N ALA A 23 -13.79 16.92 23.71
CA ALA A 23 -13.88 15.49 23.43
C ALA A 23 -15.27 15.21 22.83
N PRO A 24 -15.39 14.61 21.64
CA PRO A 24 -16.68 14.11 21.19
C PRO A 24 -17.03 12.84 21.99
N GLN A 25 -18.01 12.99 22.88
CA GLN A 25 -18.75 11.88 23.48
C GLN A 25 -19.43 11.08 22.36
N LEU A 26 -18.95 9.86 22.13
CA LEU A 26 -19.54 8.87 21.22
C LEU A 26 -20.83 8.33 21.85
N THR A 27 -21.95 9.01 21.59
CA THR A 27 -23.29 8.47 21.84
C THR A 27 -23.67 7.57 20.67
N LEU A 28 -23.77 6.25 20.90
CA LEU A 28 -24.25 5.31 19.88
C LEU A 28 -25.79 5.26 19.92
N ALA A 29 -26.43 6.19 19.21
CA ALA A 29 -27.86 6.13 18.95
C ALA A 29 -28.11 5.10 17.83
N ALA A 30 -28.91 4.08 18.15
CA ALA A 30 -29.38 3.10 17.18
C ALA A 30 -30.27 3.75 16.12
N ALA A 31 -30.12 3.25 14.89
CA ALA A 31 -31.00 3.38 13.74
C ALA A 31 -31.09 4.75 13.03
N ALA A 32 -30.26 4.92 11.99
CA ALA A 32 -30.74 5.31 10.66
C ALA A 32 -29.77 4.85 9.58
N LYS A 33 -30.30 4.06 8.67
CA LYS A 33 -29.63 3.45 7.54
C LYS A 33 -29.35 4.50 6.47
N ALA A 34 -28.14 5.08 6.44
CA ALA A 34 -27.61 5.77 5.25
C ALA A 34 -26.12 6.11 5.42
N GLY A 35 -25.27 5.52 4.56
CA GLY A 35 -24.05 6.13 4.03
C GLY A 35 -22.92 6.50 4.98
N LEU A 36 -21.93 5.61 5.15
CA LEU A 36 -20.51 5.85 4.81
C LEU A 36 -19.67 4.65 5.26
N THR A 37 -19.22 3.81 4.32
CA THR A 37 -17.98 3.04 4.48
C THR A 37 -17.01 3.51 3.41
N ASN A 38 -16.49 4.72 3.56
CA ASN A 38 -15.25 5.14 2.90
C ASN A 38 -14.08 4.62 3.74
N VAL A 39 -13.93 3.30 3.78
CA VAL A 39 -12.64 2.69 4.07
C VAL A 39 -11.85 2.84 2.78
N SER A 40 -10.71 3.52 2.87
CA SER A 40 -9.79 3.86 1.79
C SER A 40 -9.46 2.66 0.90
N LYS A 41 -10.34 2.41 -0.06
CA LYS A 41 -10.09 1.59 -1.23
C LYS A 41 -9.70 2.59 -2.29
N THR A 42 -8.39 2.81 -2.45
CA THR A 42 -7.86 3.22 -3.75
C THR A 42 -8.07 2.03 -4.69
N GLU A 43 -9.33 1.77 -5.00
CA GLU A 43 -9.75 1.00 -6.14
C GLU A 43 -9.36 1.87 -7.32
N GLN A 44 -8.19 1.54 -7.86
CA GLN A 44 -7.84 1.83 -9.23
C GLN A 44 -9.12 1.72 -10.05
N ALA A 45 -9.52 2.82 -10.67
CA ALA A 45 -10.54 2.78 -11.71
C ALA A 45 -10.10 1.68 -12.67
N ILE A 46 -10.76 0.52 -12.60
CA ILE A 46 -10.63 -0.52 -13.61
C ILE A 46 -11.35 0.06 -14.81
N SER A 47 -10.64 0.94 -15.51
CA SER A 47 -10.89 1.16 -16.92
C SER A 47 -10.84 -0.24 -17.50
N GLU A 48 -11.97 -0.70 -18.04
CA GLU A 48 -12.04 -1.91 -18.83
C GLU A 48 -11.17 -1.69 -20.08
N LYS A 49 -9.85 -1.73 -19.89
CA LYS A 49 -8.87 -1.62 -20.95
C LYS A 49 -9.05 -2.89 -21.76
N LYS A 50 -9.78 -2.76 -22.86
CA LYS A 50 -9.99 -3.82 -23.86
C LYS A 50 -8.70 -4.61 -24.02
N LEU A 51 -8.72 -5.87 -23.58
CA LEU A 51 -7.56 -6.74 -23.61
C LEU A 51 -7.05 -6.81 -25.05
N ASN A 52 -5.88 -6.25 -25.30
CA ASN A 52 -5.24 -6.37 -26.59
C ASN A 52 -4.70 -7.79 -26.71
N LYS A 53 -5.38 -8.63 -27.50
CA LYS A 53 -5.00 -10.03 -27.73
C LYS A 53 -3.64 -10.19 -28.42
N ASN A 54 -3.06 -9.11 -28.95
CA ASN A 54 -1.73 -9.08 -29.58
C ASN A 54 -0.65 -8.48 -28.66
N ALA A 55 -0.96 -8.21 -27.39
CA ALA A 55 0.04 -7.75 -26.44
C ALA A 55 1.05 -8.89 -26.16
N THR A 56 2.34 -8.60 -26.36
CA THR A 56 3.43 -9.57 -26.12
C THR A 56 4.21 -9.14 -24.88
N LYS A 57 4.72 -10.11 -24.11
CA LYS A 57 5.56 -9.84 -22.93
C LYS A 57 6.91 -9.28 -23.39
N VAL A 58 7.22 -8.06 -22.96
CA VAL A 58 8.47 -7.36 -23.34
C VAL A 58 9.55 -7.54 -22.28
N ARG A 59 9.17 -7.48 -21.00
CA ARG A 59 10.12 -7.53 -19.88
C ARG A 59 9.52 -8.24 -18.67
N GLU A 60 10.32 -9.07 -18.02
CA GLU A 60 10.00 -9.58 -16.68
C GLU A 60 10.35 -8.56 -15.59
N LEU A 61 9.43 -8.35 -14.65
CA LEU A 61 9.57 -7.48 -13.49
C LEU A 61 10.05 -8.31 -12.29
N THR A 62 11.35 -8.57 -12.25
CA THR A 62 11.98 -9.46 -11.24
C THR A 62 11.79 -8.99 -9.81
N GLU A 63 11.69 -7.68 -9.60
CA GLU A 63 11.42 -7.01 -8.34
C GLU A 63 10.01 -7.27 -7.80
N LYS A 64 9.08 -7.70 -8.66
CA LYS A 64 7.72 -8.09 -8.30
C LYS A 64 7.55 -9.60 -8.23
N ARG A 65 8.64 -10.38 -8.24
CA ARG A 65 8.55 -11.83 -8.01
C ARG A 65 8.01 -12.12 -6.63
N ASP A 66 7.27 -13.21 -6.55
CA ASP A 66 6.86 -13.85 -5.31
C ASP A 66 7.04 -15.37 -5.46
N LYS A 67 6.97 -16.13 -4.37
CA LYS A 67 7.16 -17.58 -4.32
C LYS A 67 6.50 -18.37 -5.47
N TYR A 68 5.32 -17.92 -5.93
CA TYR A 68 4.52 -18.60 -6.95
C TYR A 68 4.35 -17.83 -8.27
N THR A 69 4.74 -16.56 -8.32
CA THR A 69 4.27 -15.65 -9.37
C THR A 69 5.40 -14.88 -10.05
N LYS A 70 5.33 -14.81 -11.39
CA LYS A 70 6.14 -13.91 -12.22
C LYS A 70 5.28 -12.81 -12.80
N HIS A 71 5.80 -11.59 -12.80
CA HIS A 71 5.11 -10.43 -13.38
C HIS A 71 5.84 -9.95 -14.63
N TYR A 72 5.09 -9.53 -15.64
CA TYR A 72 5.61 -9.07 -16.92
C TYR A 72 4.98 -7.74 -17.31
N LEU A 73 5.79 -6.88 -17.92
CA LEU A 73 5.32 -5.71 -18.66
C LEU A 73 5.11 -6.10 -20.12
N ASN A 74 3.91 -5.83 -20.62
CA ASN A 74 3.52 -6.11 -22.00
C ASN A 74 3.80 -4.89 -22.91
N SER A 75 3.85 -5.13 -24.22
CA SER A 75 4.15 -4.10 -25.24
C SER A 75 3.14 -2.96 -25.29
N ASP A 76 1.91 -3.19 -24.85
CA ASP A 76 0.83 -2.20 -24.80
C ASP A 76 0.78 -1.45 -23.45
N GLY A 77 1.79 -1.63 -22.60
CA GLY A 77 1.87 -1.06 -21.26
C GLY A 77 0.97 -1.75 -20.22
N SER A 78 0.26 -2.83 -20.57
CA SER A 78 -0.44 -3.65 -19.57
C SER A 78 0.51 -4.58 -18.81
N PHE A 79 0.00 -5.20 -17.74
CA PHE A 79 0.76 -6.15 -16.93
C PHE A 79 0.16 -7.55 -17.01
N THR A 80 1.02 -8.56 -17.07
CA THR A 80 0.62 -9.97 -16.98
C THR A 80 1.22 -10.59 -15.72
N ALA A 81 0.43 -11.34 -14.96
CA ALA A 81 0.90 -12.16 -13.85
C ALA A 81 0.74 -13.65 -14.20
N GLU A 82 1.82 -14.41 -14.14
CA GLU A 82 1.80 -15.87 -14.25
C GLU A 82 1.92 -16.50 -12.86
N THR A 83 0.85 -17.16 -12.40
CA THR A 83 0.84 -17.85 -11.11
C THR A 83 0.90 -19.36 -11.30
N SER A 84 1.78 -20.00 -10.53
CA SER A 84 1.95 -21.47 -10.54
C SER A 84 1.26 -22.13 -9.36
N LYS A 85 0.86 -23.39 -9.52
CA LYS A 85 0.34 -24.20 -8.41
C LYS A 85 1.43 -24.58 -7.39
N SER A 86 2.64 -24.82 -7.86
CA SER A 86 3.81 -25.14 -7.04
C SER A 86 4.75 -23.95 -6.91
N SER A 87 5.58 -23.96 -5.86
CA SER A 87 6.61 -22.95 -5.65
C SER A 87 7.54 -22.91 -6.86
N ARG A 88 7.74 -21.73 -7.45
CA ARG A 88 8.61 -21.53 -8.61
C ARG A 88 9.91 -20.82 -8.22
N HIS A 89 9.89 -20.06 -7.13
CA HIS A 89 11.06 -19.33 -6.64
C HIS A 89 11.42 -19.72 -5.21
N TYR A 90 12.69 -19.52 -4.86
CA TYR A 90 13.20 -19.52 -3.49
C TYR A 90 13.82 -18.16 -3.16
N LEU A 91 13.84 -17.80 -1.88
CA LEU A 91 14.49 -16.59 -1.41
C LEU A 91 15.96 -16.89 -1.14
N ASP A 92 16.86 -16.17 -1.79
CA ASP A 92 18.29 -16.30 -1.54
C ASP A 92 18.73 -15.62 -0.22
N ALA A 93 19.97 -15.84 0.17
CA ALA A 93 20.55 -15.23 1.38
C ALA A 93 20.61 -13.68 1.33
N LYS A 94 20.40 -13.08 0.16
CA LYS A 94 20.36 -11.63 -0.05
C LYS A 94 18.92 -11.10 -0.14
N GLY A 95 17.92 -11.94 0.13
CA GLY A 95 16.52 -11.57 0.07
C GLY A 95 15.96 -11.40 -1.34
N LYS A 96 16.60 -11.98 -2.37
CA LYS A 96 16.13 -11.93 -3.76
C LYS A 96 15.48 -13.25 -4.18
N TRP A 97 14.42 -13.16 -4.97
CA TRP A 97 13.73 -14.32 -5.52
C TRP A 97 14.49 -14.92 -6.71
N GLN A 98 14.91 -16.16 -6.56
CA GLN A 98 15.65 -16.94 -7.56
C GLN A 98 14.80 -18.09 -8.10
N ASP A 99 15.00 -18.43 -9.37
CA ASP A 99 14.29 -19.54 -10.04
C ASP A 99 14.75 -20.91 -9.52
N ILE A 100 13.79 -21.80 -9.27
CA ILE A 100 14.05 -23.21 -8.99
C ILE A 100 14.28 -23.93 -10.33
N SER A 101 15.48 -24.46 -10.54
CA SER A 101 15.80 -25.27 -11.72
C SER A 101 15.48 -26.74 -11.46
N ASN A 102 14.62 -27.33 -12.30
CA ASN A 102 14.34 -28.77 -12.30
C ASN A 102 15.13 -29.51 -13.39
N LYS A 103 16.20 -28.91 -13.94
CA LYS A 103 17.05 -29.58 -14.93
C LYS A 103 17.90 -30.64 -14.24
N VAL A 104 17.72 -31.90 -14.65
CA VAL A 104 18.64 -32.99 -14.32
C VAL A 104 19.81 -32.91 -15.28
N VAL A 105 21.02 -32.79 -14.75
CA VAL A 105 22.24 -32.85 -15.56
C VAL A 105 22.68 -34.31 -15.63
N PRO A 106 22.79 -34.91 -16.83
CA PRO A 106 23.30 -36.28 -16.95
C PRO A 106 24.77 -36.33 -16.51
N CYS A 107 25.12 -37.39 -15.78
CA CYS A 107 26.46 -37.66 -15.28
C CYS A 107 27.43 -38.08 -16.39
#